data_AF-A0A8I2K6Q4-F1
#
_entry.id   AF-A0A8I2K6Q4-F1
#
_cell.length_a   1.000
_cell.length_b   1.000
_cell.length_c   1.000
_cell.angle_alpha   90.00
_cell.angle_beta   90.00
_cell.angle_gamma   90.00
#
_symmetry.space_group_name_H-M   'P 1'
#
loop_
_entity.id
_entity.type
_entity.pdbx_description
1 polymer ?
#
loop_
_entity_poly.entity_id
_entity_poly.type
_entity_poly.pdbx_seq_one_letter_code
_entity_poly.pdbx_strand_id
1 'polypeptide(L)'
;MFFKGSRYQDLPETGSTDADGKRTRSKTLRWITDTPGDFLHTVNQADRLDLLAYQYYDDDHKWWLICDANPDFSFPTDLLDLNPIVQEIFFLLPPEGHNKWSLLIKELKKLRGLRDVQADVFQAAIFVTYNQKELLHEEIKKAVVSQGFAIENILKNERPGQEITVPPDQVI
;
A
#
# COMPACT_ATOMS: atom_id res chain seq x y z
N MET A 1 30.24 14.92 -0.94
CA MET A 1 30.49 13.95 -2.03
C MET A 1 29.56 12.78 -1.82
N PHE A 2 28.98 12.23 -2.90
CA PHE A 2 28.12 11.04 -2.82
C PHE A 2 28.98 9.78 -2.73
N PHE A 3 28.45 8.72 -2.11
CA PHE A 3 29.12 7.42 -2.03
C PHE A 3 29.07 6.69 -3.38
N LYS A 4 29.93 5.69 -3.56
CA LYS A 4 29.96 4.87 -4.78
C LYS A 4 28.67 4.03 -4.88
N GLY A 5 27.97 4.08 -6.01
CA GLY A 5 26.66 3.44 -6.19
C GLY A 5 25.48 4.32 -5.78
N SER A 6 25.72 5.57 -5.39
CA SER A 6 24.64 6.52 -5.12
C SER A 6 23.91 6.90 -6.41
N ARG A 7 22.59 7.02 -6.33
CA ARG A 7 21.72 7.58 -7.40
C ARG A 7 22.15 8.95 -7.95
N TYR A 8 23.00 9.69 -7.23
CA TYR A 8 23.49 11.03 -7.61
C TYR A 8 24.97 11.04 -8.02
N GLN A 9 25.64 9.87 -8.06
CA GLN A 9 27.07 9.77 -8.35
C GLN A 9 27.41 10.42 -9.70
N ASP A 10 26.75 9.98 -10.76
CA ASP A 10 27.10 10.33 -12.15
C ASP A 10 26.40 11.58 -12.67
N LEU A 11 25.68 12.30 -11.80
CA LEU A 11 25.02 13.54 -12.20
C LEU A 11 26.03 14.66 -12.46
N PRO A 12 25.81 15.50 -13.49
CA PRO A 12 26.62 16.68 -13.72
C PRO A 12 26.64 17.60 -12.49
N GLU A 13 27.82 18.16 -12.21
CA GLU A 13 27.97 19.25 -11.24
C GLU A 13 27.66 20.58 -11.94
N THR A 14 26.84 21.40 -11.29
CA THR A 14 26.59 22.79 -11.63
C THR A 14 27.11 23.68 -10.50
N GLY A 15 27.54 24.90 -10.82
CA GLY A 15 27.97 25.83 -9.80
C GLY A 15 27.60 27.26 -10.13
N SER A 16 27.12 27.98 -9.12
CA SER A 16 26.97 29.43 -9.14
C SER A 16 28.08 30.05 -8.29
N THR A 17 28.55 31.21 -8.73
CA THR A 17 29.45 32.05 -7.94
C THR A 17 28.60 33.07 -7.21
N ASP A 18 28.71 33.09 -5.88
CA ASP A 18 28.06 34.10 -5.05
C ASP A 18 28.71 35.49 -5.26
N ALA A 19 28.06 36.56 -4.81
CA ALA A 19 28.57 37.93 -4.87
C ALA A 19 29.96 38.08 -4.21
N ASP A 20 30.25 37.25 -3.21
CA ASP A 20 31.55 37.19 -2.51
C ASP A 20 32.62 36.35 -3.24
N GLY A 21 32.35 35.89 -4.47
CA GLY A 21 33.29 35.07 -5.26
C GLY A 21 33.35 33.60 -4.83
N LYS A 22 32.55 33.19 -3.85
CA LYS A 22 32.48 31.81 -3.37
C LYS A 22 31.74 30.93 -4.39
N ARG A 23 32.42 29.91 -4.91
CA ARG A 23 31.80 28.92 -5.81
C ARG A 23 31.11 27.84 -5.01
N THR A 24 29.80 27.69 -5.18
CA THR A 24 29.03 26.59 -4.60
C THR A 24 28.88 25.50 -5.64
N ARG A 25 29.19 24.25 -5.29
CA ARG A 25 28.99 23.09 -6.18
C ARG A 25 27.72 22.37 -5.78
N SER A 26 26.84 22.17 -6.75
CA SER A 26 25.57 21.46 -6.62
C SER A 26 25.46 20.41 -7.71
N LYS A 27 24.66 19.36 -7.50
CA LYS A 27 24.29 18.45 -8.59
C LYS A 27 23.06 18.98 -9.32
N THR A 28 22.95 18.68 -10.60
CA THR A 28 21.73 18.92 -11.37
C THR A 28 20.59 18.03 -10.87
N LEU A 29 19.34 18.44 -11.13
CA LEU A 29 18.16 17.60 -10.87
C LEU A 29 18.21 16.31 -11.70
N ARG A 30 17.88 15.19 -11.05
CA ARG A 30 17.72 13.88 -11.71
C ARG A 30 16.30 13.74 -12.22
N TRP A 31 16.15 13.34 -13.48
CA TRP A 31 14.88 12.89 -14.02
C TRP A 31 14.70 11.40 -13.73
N ILE A 32 13.50 11.00 -13.30
CA ILE A 32 13.13 9.58 -13.16
C ILE A 32 12.69 9.11 -14.55
N THR A 33 13.46 8.20 -15.13
CA THR A 33 13.08 7.52 -16.38
C THR A 33 12.11 6.38 -16.06
N ASP A 34 11.19 6.10 -16.99
CA ASP A 34 10.34 4.92 -16.89
C ASP A 34 11.22 3.68 -16.76
N THR A 35 11.14 3.03 -15.59
CA THR A 35 12.00 1.91 -15.22
C THR A 35 11.14 0.66 -15.26
N PRO A 36 11.16 -0.12 -16.36
CA PRO A 36 10.37 -1.34 -16.43
C PRO A 36 10.86 -2.30 -15.34
N GLY A 37 9.93 -2.92 -14.64
CA GLY A 37 10.25 -4.01 -13.72
C GLY A 37 9.65 -5.32 -14.17
N ASP A 38 10.45 -6.36 -14.04
CA ASP A 38 10.11 -7.72 -14.45
C ASP A 38 9.50 -8.52 -13.28
N PHE A 39 9.68 -8.06 -12.04
CA PHE A 39 9.27 -8.76 -10.84
C PHE A 39 8.26 -7.94 -10.03
N LEU A 40 7.23 -8.62 -9.53
CA LEU A 40 6.29 -8.06 -8.56
C LEU A 40 6.62 -8.62 -7.18
N HIS A 41 6.75 -7.73 -6.20
CA HIS A 41 6.90 -8.07 -4.79
C HIS A 41 5.65 -7.67 -4.03
N THR A 42 5.14 -8.57 -3.20
CA THR A 42 3.99 -8.30 -2.34
C THR A 42 4.48 -7.88 -0.96
N VAL A 43 4.18 -6.64 -0.58
CA VAL A 43 4.71 -6.03 0.66
C VAL A 43 4.15 -6.74 1.90
N ASN A 44 4.99 -6.98 2.89
CA ASN A 44 4.65 -7.59 4.17
C ASN A 44 4.99 -6.65 5.34
N GLN A 45 4.47 -6.94 6.54
CA GLN A 45 4.71 -6.13 7.75
C GLN A 45 6.19 -6.03 8.14
N ALA A 46 6.99 -7.04 7.83
CA ALA A 46 8.42 -7.04 8.13
C ALA A 46 9.26 -6.32 7.06
N ASP A 47 8.64 -5.87 5.98
CA ASP A 47 9.38 -5.31 4.86
C ASP A 47 9.90 -3.91 5.16
N ARG A 48 11.11 -3.69 4.69
CA ARG A 48 11.83 -2.42 4.78
C ARG A 48 12.52 -2.24 3.45
N LEU A 49 12.49 -1.02 2.90
CA LEU A 49 13.00 -0.76 1.55
C LEU A 49 14.48 -1.14 1.39
N ASP A 50 15.29 -0.93 2.43
CA ASP A 50 16.69 -1.33 2.48
C ASP A 50 16.88 -2.85 2.60
N LEU A 51 16.01 -3.55 3.34
CA LEU A 51 16.02 -5.02 3.39
C LEU A 51 15.58 -5.64 2.07
N LEU A 52 14.57 -5.06 1.41
CA LEU A 52 14.15 -5.48 0.08
C LEU A 52 15.26 -5.26 -0.94
N ALA A 53 15.93 -4.10 -0.90
CA ALA A 53 17.08 -3.83 -1.75
C ALA A 53 18.20 -4.85 -1.54
N TYR A 54 18.52 -5.18 -0.28
CA TYR A 54 19.48 -6.21 0.04
C TYR A 54 19.05 -7.60 -0.50
N GLN A 55 17.77 -7.95 -0.34
CA GLN A 55 17.24 -9.23 -0.83
C GLN A 55 17.30 -9.37 -2.35
N TYR A 56 17.02 -8.30 -3.10
CA TYR A 56 16.95 -8.33 -4.57
C TYR A 56 18.27 -7.99 -5.27
N TYR A 57 19.12 -7.18 -4.65
CA TYR A 57 20.32 -6.62 -5.27
C TYR A 57 21.62 -6.92 -4.52
N ASP A 58 21.56 -7.60 -3.37
CA ASP A 58 22.70 -7.79 -2.45
C ASP A 58 23.35 -6.47 -2.00
N ASP A 59 22.59 -5.36 -2.07
CA ASP A 59 23.01 -4.01 -1.70
C ASP A 59 21.83 -3.21 -1.14
N ASP A 60 21.90 -2.88 0.15
CA ASP A 60 20.87 -2.15 0.89
C ASP A 60 20.75 -0.69 0.45
N HIS A 61 21.77 -0.11 -0.19
CA HIS A 61 21.74 1.27 -0.67
C HIS A 61 20.97 1.43 -1.99
N LYS A 62 20.60 0.33 -2.66
CA LYS A 62 19.90 0.34 -3.96
C LYS A 62 18.37 0.43 -3.86
N TRP A 63 17.83 0.68 -2.67
CA TRP A 63 16.38 0.82 -2.45
C TRP A 63 15.69 1.88 -3.32
N TRP A 64 16.46 2.89 -3.77
CA TRP A 64 15.94 3.92 -4.67
C TRP A 64 15.55 3.39 -6.06
N LEU A 65 16.09 2.24 -6.50
CA LEU A 65 15.67 1.57 -7.74
C LEU A 65 14.21 1.11 -7.65
N ILE A 66 13.83 0.53 -6.50
CA ILE A 66 12.46 0.14 -6.21
C ILE A 66 11.56 1.38 -6.24
N CYS A 67 11.99 2.50 -5.66
CA CYS A 67 11.19 3.73 -5.71
C CYS A 67 11.04 4.29 -7.12
N ASP A 68 12.10 4.32 -7.92
CA ASP A 68 12.04 4.86 -9.28
C ASP A 68 11.14 4.00 -10.20
N ALA A 69 11.06 2.69 -9.98
CA ALA A 69 10.17 1.78 -10.72
C ALA A 69 8.68 1.88 -10.29
N ASN A 70 8.38 2.63 -9.23
CA ASN A 70 7.03 2.83 -8.74
C ASN A 70 6.75 4.36 -8.62
N PRO A 71 6.71 5.10 -9.74
CA PRO A 71 6.60 6.56 -9.73
C PRO A 71 5.24 7.10 -9.30
N ASP A 72 4.20 6.24 -9.24
CA ASP A 72 2.86 6.61 -8.78
C ASP A 72 2.82 6.98 -7.29
N PHE A 73 3.87 6.64 -6.53
CA PHE A 73 3.99 6.94 -5.11
C PHE A 73 4.83 8.19 -4.91
N SER A 74 4.30 9.13 -4.12
CA SER A 74 4.97 10.41 -3.87
C SER A 74 6.08 10.28 -2.84
N PHE A 75 5.95 9.37 -1.86
CA PHE A 75 6.95 9.14 -0.83
C PHE A 75 7.37 7.66 -0.79
N PRO A 76 8.66 7.36 -0.55
CA PRO A 76 9.13 5.97 -0.44
C PRO A 76 8.38 5.15 0.62
N THR A 77 7.96 5.78 1.72
CA THR A 77 7.18 5.13 2.76
C THR A 77 5.82 4.66 2.28
N ASP A 78 5.27 5.27 1.24
CA ASP A 78 3.97 4.88 0.67
C ASP A 78 4.05 3.51 -0.03
N LEU A 79 5.24 3.11 -0.49
CA LEU A 79 5.50 1.76 -1.02
C LEU A 79 5.40 0.69 0.07
N LEU A 80 5.76 1.06 1.29
CA LEU A 80 5.64 0.21 2.47
C LEU A 80 4.31 0.43 3.20
N ASP A 81 3.47 1.37 2.72
CA ASP A 81 2.24 1.71 3.41
C ASP A 81 1.25 0.58 3.22
N LEU A 82 1.26 -0.31 4.20
CA LEU A 82 0.23 -1.29 4.45
C LEU A 82 -1.04 -0.60 4.95
N ASN A 83 -1.42 0.56 4.38
CA ASN A 83 -2.63 1.30 4.75
C ASN A 83 -3.71 0.25 4.97
N PRO A 84 -4.22 0.09 6.21
CA PRO A 84 -4.68 -1.20 6.68
C PRO A 84 -6.04 -1.50 6.06
N ILE A 85 -6.02 -1.85 4.78
CA ILE A 85 -7.13 -2.34 4.01
C ILE A 85 -7.30 -3.75 4.50
N VAL A 86 -8.11 -3.87 5.54
CA VAL A 86 -8.47 -5.14 6.14
C VAL A 86 -9.58 -5.72 5.30
N GLN A 87 -9.45 -7.00 4.96
CA GLN A 87 -10.52 -7.77 4.38
C GLN A 87 -11.02 -8.77 5.42
N GLU A 88 -12.29 -8.66 5.77
CA GLU A 88 -12.94 -9.56 6.72
C GLU A 88 -14.12 -10.25 6.07
N ILE A 89 -14.31 -11.52 6.44
CA ILE A 89 -15.46 -12.33 6.06
C ILE A 89 -16.28 -12.51 7.32
N PHE A 90 -17.51 -12.01 7.31
CA PHE A 90 -18.45 -12.22 8.39
C PHE A 90 -19.43 -13.29 7.96
N PHE A 91 -19.46 -14.41 8.68
CA PHE A 91 -20.50 -15.43 8.56
C PHE A 91 -21.68 -15.03 9.44
N LEU A 92 -22.85 -14.94 8.84
CA LEU A 92 -24.03 -14.34 9.42
C LEU A 92 -25.19 -15.34 9.46
N LEU A 93 -25.97 -15.27 10.52
CA LEU A 93 -27.29 -15.87 10.60
C LEU A 93 -28.32 -14.81 10.17
N PRO A 94 -28.97 -14.96 9.01
CA PRO A 94 -29.91 -13.97 8.51
C PRO A 94 -31.19 -13.96 9.35
N PRO A 95 -31.76 -12.77 9.63
CA PRO A 95 -33.08 -12.68 10.23
C PRO A 95 -34.16 -13.12 9.23
N GLU A 96 -35.35 -13.47 9.72
CA GLU A 96 -36.47 -13.84 8.86
C GLU A 96 -36.81 -12.72 7.85
N GLY A 97 -36.85 -13.06 6.56
CA GLY A 97 -37.27 -12.17 5.46
C GLY A 97 -36.27 -12.02 4.29
N HIS A 98 -36.77 -12.06 3.06
CA HIS A 98 -35.95 -12.17 1.84
C HIS A 98 -35.16 -10.90 1.43
N ASN A 99 -35.50 -9.70 1.93
CA ASN A 99 -34.90 -8.43 1.46
C ASN A 99 -33.85 -7.82 2.43
N LYS A 100 -33.27 -8.62 3.32
CA LYS A 100 -32.41 -8.10 4.41
C LYS A 100 -30.97 -7.87 3.97
N TRP A 101 -30.45 -8.68 3.04
CA TRP A 101 -29.09 -8.56 2.52
C TRP A 101 -28.85 -7.26 1.74
N SER A 102 -29.80 -6.86 0.89
CA SER A 102 -29.73 -5.63 0.11
C SER A 102 -29.70 -4.39 1.02
N LEU A 103 -30.51 -4.38 2.08
CA LEU A 103 -30.53 -3.34 3.10
C LEU A 103 -29.22 -3.28 3.87
N LEU A 104 -28.69 -4.43 4.29
CA LEU A 104 -27.40 -4.51 4.97
C LEU A 104 -26.27 -3.91 4.13
N ILE A 105 -26.15 -4.32 2.86
CA ILE A 105 -25.14 -3.78 1.94
C ILE A 105 -25.31 -2.25 1.79
N LYS A 106 -26.55 -1.78 1.66
CA LYS A 106 -26.84 -0.35 1.52
C LYS A 106 -26.44 0.45 2.75
N GLU A 107 -26.65 -0.08 3.96
CA GLU A 107 -26.24 0.58 5.19
C GLU A 107 -24.73 0.54 5.39
N LEU A 108 -24.07 -0.59 5.13
CA LEU A 108 -22.62 -0.70 5.20
C LEU A 108 -21.94 0.29 4.25
N LYS A 109 -22.46 0.47 3.03
CA LYS A 109 -21.97 1.46 2.05
C LYS A 109 -22.00 2.91 2.52
N LYS A 110 -22.71 3.24 3.61
CA LYS A 110 -22.69 4.59 4.20
C LYS A 110 -21.55 4.79 5.18
N LEU A 111 -20.88 3.73 5.63
CA LEU A 111 -19.77 3.81 6.57
C LEU A 111 -18.56 4.45 5.91
N ARG A 112 -18.05 5.52 6.52
CA ARG A 112 -16.81 6.17 6.08
C ARG A 112 -15.64 5.23 6.33
N GLY A 113 -14.77 5.06 5.35
CA GLY A 113 -13.65 4.11 5.41
C GLY A 113 -13.94 2.74 4.82
N LEU A 114 -15.20 2.42 4.49
CA LEU A 114 -15.53 1.22 3.72
C LEU A 114 -15.09 1.40 2.26
N ARG A 115 -14.32 0.44 1.73
CA ARG A 115 -13.85 0.42 0.34
C ARG A 115 -14.73 -0.44 -0.55
N ASP A 116 -15.05 -1.65 -0.09
CA ASP A 116 -15.90 -2.57 -0.82
C ASP A 116 -16.69 -3.47 0.13
N VAL A 117 -17.87 -3.90 -0.31
CA VAL A 117 -18.68 -4.89 0.39
C VAL A 117 -19.45 -5.75 -0.61
N GLN A 118 -19.33 -7.07 -0.45
CA GLN A 118 -20.01 -8.07 -1.25
C GLN A 118 -20.72 -9.06 -0.34
N ALA A 119 -21.89 -9.53 -0.74
CA ALA A 119 -22.62 -10.56 0.01
C ALA A 119 -22.65 -11.85 -0.80
N ASP A 120 -22.34 -12.96 -0.12
CA ASP A 120 -22.62 -14.30 -0.58
C ASP A 120 -23.81 -14.84 0.21
N VAL A 121 -25.00 -14.76 -0.39
CA VAL A 121 -26.25 -15.20 0.23
C VAL A 121 -26.28 -16.72 0.41
N PHE A 122 -25.58 -17.49 -0.43
CA PHE A 122 -25.54 -18.95 -0.35
C PHE A 122 -24.71 -19.43 0.84
N GLN A 123 -23.57 -18.77 1.07
CA GLN A 123 -22.72 -19.05 2.24
C GLN A 123 -23.13 -18.26 3.49
N ALA A 124 -24.22 -17.47 3.38
CA ALA A 124 -24.66 -16.55 4.42
C ALA A 124 -23.50 -15.69 4.95
N ALA A 125 -22.70 -15.10 4.06
CA ALA A 125 -21.53 -14.33 4.42
C ALA A 125 -21.49 -12.95 3.75
N ILE A 126 -20.79 -12.00 4.38
CA ILE A 126 -20.34 -10.76 3.72
C ILE A 126 -18.82 -10.67 3.71
N PHE A 127 -18.29 -10.18 2.60
CA PHE A 127 -16.89 -9.82 2.42
C PHE A 127 -16.80 -8.31 2.52
N VAL A 128 -16.06 -7.82 3.51
CA VAL A 128 -15.94 -6.39 3.81
C VAL A 128 -14.49 -6.00 3.65
N THR A 129 -14.24 -4.99 2.83
CA THR A 129 -12.90 -4.41 2.63
C THR A 129 -12.94 -2.97 3.12
N TYR A 130 -12.11 -2.62 4.09
CA TYR A 130 -12.16 -1.31 4.74
C TYR A 130 -10.79 -0.81 5.20
N ASN A 131 -10.63 0.51 5.26
CA ASN A 131 -9.45 1.15 5.83
C ASN A 131 -9.57 1.20 7.35
N GLN A 132 -8.76 0.43 8.08
CA GLN A 132 -8.78 0.35 9.54
C GLN A 132 -8.41 1.68 10.24
N LYS A 133 -7.76 2.64 9.54
CA LYS A 133 -7.54 3.99 10.07
C LYS A 133 -8.82 4.83 10.14
N GLU A 134 -9.81 4.52 9.29
CA GLU A 134 -11.04 5.31 9.12
C GLU A 134 -12.29 4.59 9.61
N LEU A 135 -12.29 3.26 9.61
CA LEU A 135 -13.41 2.42 10.04
C LEU A 135 -12.91 1.32 10.96
N LEU A 136 -13.45 1.27 12.18
CA LEU A 136 -13.11 0.22 13.13
C LEU A 136 -13.97 -1.02 12.90
N HIS A 137 -13.38 -2.19 13.10
CA HIS A 137 -14.06 -3.50 13.06
C HIS A 137 -15.36 -3.52 13.89
N GLU A 138 -15.33 -2.91 15.08
CA GLU A 138 -16.50 -2.84 15.97
C GLU A 138 -17.66 -2.02 15.41
N GLU A 139 -17.40 -1.05 14.53
CA GLU A 139 -18.45 -0.28 13.86
C GLU A 139 -19.17 -1.13 12.81
N ILE A 140 -18.43 -1.97 12.09
CA ILE A 140 -18.99 -2.92 11.12
C ILE A 140 -19.87 -3.94 11.85
N LYS A 141 -19.39 -4.53 12.95
CA LYS A 141 -20.20 -5.43 13.80
C LYS A 141 -21.50 -4.79 14.24
N LYS A 142 -21.44 -3.55 14.77
CA LYS A 142 -22.63 -2.80 15.20
C LYS A 142 -23.60 -2.58 14.04
N ALA A 143 -23.10 -2.21 12.87
CA ALA A 143 -23.94 -2.02 11.68
C ALA A 143 -24.64 -3.33 11.27
N VAL A 144 -23.93 -4.46 11.25
CA VAL A 144 -24.49 -5.78 10.94
C VAL A 144 -25.60 -6.18 11.94
N VAL A 145 -25.30 -6.09 13.25
CA VAL A 145 -26.26 -6.44 14.31
C VAL A 145 -27.47 -5.51 14.30
N SER A 146 -27.30 -4.22 13.99
CA SER A 146 -28.41 -3.26 13.89
C SER A 146 -29.43 -3.62 12.80
N GLN A 147 -29.01 -4.38 11.78
CA GLN A 147 -29.89 -4.87 10.71
C GLN A 147 -30.58 -6.20 11.07
N GLY A 148 -30.32 -6.73 12.26
CA GLY A 148 -30.90 -7.98 12.78
C GLY A 148 -30.13 -9.24 12.39
N PHE A 149 -28.94 -9.12 11.79
CA PHE A 149 -28.07 -10.27 11.52
C PHE A 149 -27.29 -10.63 12.79
N ALA A 150 -27.30 -11.91 13.16
CA ALA A 150 -26.39 -12.42 14.18
C ALA A 150 -25.06 -12.85 13.52
N ILE A 151 -23.94 -12.56 14.16
CA ILE A 151 -22.61 -12.91 13.65
C ILE A 151 -22.21 -14.25 14.27
N GLU A 152 -21.97 -15.25 13.43
CA GLU A 152 -21.56 -16.59 13.86
C GLU A 152 -20.04 -16.69 13.96
N ASN A 153 -19.34 -16.25 12.92
CA ASN A 153 -17.89 -16.30 12.84
C ASN A 153 -17.34 -15.14 12.00
N ILE A 154 -16.08 -14.79 12.23
CA ILE A 154 -15.37 -13.77 11.48
C ILE A 154 -14.00 -14.33 11.10
N LEU A 155 -13.74 -14.40 9.80
CA LEU A 155 -12.39 -14.69 9.30
C LEU A 155 -11.75 -13.38 8.87
N LYS A 156 -10.61 -13.05 9.47
CA LYS A 156 -9.80 -11.92 9.06
C LYS A 156 -8.78 -12.41 8.04
N ASN A 157 -8.90 -11.93 6.81
CA ASN A 157 -7.84 -12.05 5.83
C ASN A 157 -7.03 -10.76 5.90
N GLU A 158 -5.85 -10.85 6.52
CA GLU A 158 -4.84 -9.84 6.29
C GLU A 158 -4.48 -9.96 4.82
N ARG A 159 -4.88 -8.98 4.01
CA ARG A 159 -4.48 -8.96 2.62
C ARG A 159 -2.94 -8.99 2.59
N PRO A 160 -2.35 -9.75 1.67
CA PRO A 160 -0.97 -9.48 1.26
C PRO A 160 -0.88 -7.98 0.96
N GLY A 161 0.19 -7.32 1.39
CA GLY A 161 0.31 -5.87 1.20
C GLY A 161 0.34 -5.48 -0.27
N GLN A 162 0.54 -4.20 -0.52
CA GLN A 162 0.59 -3.66 -1.87
C GLN A 162 1.61 -4.40 -2.74
N GLU A 163 1.26 -4.69 -3.99
CA GLU A 163 2.25 -5.14 -4.97
C GLU A 163 3.08 -3.94 -5.42
N ILE A 164 4.39 -4.09 -5.34
CA ILE A 164 5.37 -3.11 -5.84
C ILE A 164 6.22 -3.75 -6.91
N THR A 165 6.59 -2.95 -7.89
CA THR A 165 7.48 -3.36 -8.98
C THR A 165 8.93 -3.34 -8.51
N VAL A 166 9.65 -4.45 -8.70
CA VAL A 166 11.09 -4.53 -8.44
C VAL A 166 11.80 -4.64 -9.79
N PRO A 167 12.57 -3.61 -10.19
CA PRO A 167 13.31 -3.64 -11.44
C PRO A 167 14.53 -4.57 -11.33
N PRO A 168 15.07 -5.06 -12.46
CA PRO A 168 16.32 -5.80 -12.47
C PRO A 168 17.48 -4.95 -11.93
N ASP A 169 18.50 -5.60 -11.37
CA ASP A 169 19.67 -4.89 -10.83
C ASP A 169 20.36 -4.08 -11.94
N GLN A 170 20.54 -2.79 -11.69
CA GLN A 170 21.32 -1.91 -12.55
C GLN A 170 22.74 -1.91 -12.01
N VAL A 171 23.65 -2.60 -12.69
CA VAL A 171 25.08 -2.51 -12.41
C VAL A 171 25.55 -1.11 -12.84
N ILE A 172 25.80 -0.24 -11.87
CA ILE A 172 26.34 1.12 -12.04
C ILE A 172 27.84 1.11 -11.72
#